data_AF-A0A388RYW6-F1
#
_entry.id   AF-A0A388RYW6-F1
#
_cell.length_a   1.000
_cell.length_b   1.000
_cell.length_c   1.000
_cell.angle_alpha   90.00
_cell.angle_beta   90.00
_cell.angle_gamma   90.00
#
_symmetry.space_group_name_H-M   'P 1'
#
loop_
_entity.id
_entity.type
_entity.pdbx_description
1 polymer ?
#
loop_
_entity_poly.entity_id
_entity_poly.type
_entity_poly.pdbx_seq_one_letter_code
_entity_poly.pdbx_strand_id
1 'polypeptide(L)'
;MLDYSAVLDMAAEFYLDTIRTVFQEFQIAFGAWHVRGQAVRPQDIRSTALLTIEGERDDISGRGQTHAAHDLCRGLSSRDKRLVTIDDCTHYDLFRGPVWRNEVFPRISAMLRDDR
;
A
#
# COMPACT_ATOMS: atom_id res chain seq x y z
N MET A 1 -16.39 -13.56 7.80
CA MET A 1 -15.90 -14.48 8.86
C MET A 1 -14.87 -15.49 8.35
N LEU A 2 -14.81 -15.80 7.04
CA LEU A 2 -13.72 -16.61 6.44
C LEU A 2 -12.40 -15.84 6.26
N ASP A 3 -12.44 -14.51 6.13
CA ASP A 3 -11.25 -13.72 5.77
C ASP A 3 -10.27 -13.44 6.93
N TYR A 4 -10.64 -13.74 8.18
CA TYR A 4 -9.77 -13.54 9.36
C TYR A 4 -9.01 -14.80 9.80
N SER A 5 -9.33 -15.97 9.22
CA SER A 5 -8.69 -17.23 9.58
C SER A 5 -7.26 -17.37 9.01
N ALA A 6 -6.87 -16.52 8.06
CA ALA A 6 -5.56 -16.56 7.42
C ALA A 6 -4.39 -16.12 8.34
N VAL A 7 -4.68 -15.51 9.49
CA VAL A 7 -3.67 -15.03 10.45
C VAL A 7 -3.22 -16.13 11.41
N LEU A 8 -3.94 -17.25 11.49
CA LEU A 8 -3.78 -18.26 12.54
C LEU A 8 -2.55 -19.17 12.39
N ASP A 9 -1.82 -19.11 11.28
CA ASP A 9 -0.62 -19.95 11.02
C ASP A 9 0.70 -19.14 11.04
N MET A 10 0.67 -17.91 11.55
CA MET A 10 1.88 -17.11 11.75
C MET A 10 2.40 -17.26 13.18
N ALA A 11 3.73 -17.31 13.36
CA ALA A 11 4.31 -17.24 14.70
C ALA A 11 3.90 -15.93 15.38
N ALA A 12 3.58 -16.00 16.67
CA ALA A 12 3.00 -14.89 17.43
C ALA A 12 3.90 -13.63 17.39
N GLU A 13 5.21 -13.84 17.34
CA GLU A 13 6.23 -12.79 17.23
C GLU A 13 6.03 -11.93 15.98
N PHE A 14 5.75 -12.53 14.82
CA PHE A 14 5.53 -11.78 13.58
C PHE A 14 4.25 -10.92 13.65
N TYR A 15 3.20 -11.44 14.28
CA TYR A 15 1.95 -10.71 14.45
C TYR A 15 2.12 -9.53 15.42
N LEU A 16 2.75 -9.78 16.58
CA LEU A 16 3.00 -8.75 17.60
C LEU A 16 3.97 -7.68 17.11
N ASP A 17 5.01 -8.05 16.35
CA ASP A 17 5.94 -7.10 15.75
C ASP A 17 5.25 -6.20 14.74
N THR A 18 4.32 -6.73 13.95
CA THR A 18 3.52 -5.93 13.00
C THR A 18 2.63 -4.94 13.75
N ILE A 19 1.92 -5.38 14.80
CA ILE A 19 1.10 -4.49 15.64
C ILE A 19 1.96 -3.36 16.21
N ARG A 20 3.08 -3.70 16.85
CA ARG A 20 3.97 -2.71 17.45
C ARG A 20 4.52 -1.75 16.40
N THR A 21 5.15 -2.26 15.36
CA THR A 21 5.92 -1.46 14.39
C THR A 21 5.03 -0.59 13.50
N VAL A 22 3.93 -1.17 13.00
CA VAL A 22 3.07 -0.52 11.99
C VAL A 22 1.94 0.27 12.65
N PHE A 23 1.24 -0.32 13.63
CA PHE A 23 -0.01 0.22 14.15
C PHE A 23 0.12 1.01 15.45
N GLN A 24 1.18 0.79 16.26
CA GLN A 24 1.40 1.51 17.51
C GLN A 24 2.50 2.57 17.38
N GLU A 25 3.65 2.20 16.82
CA GLU A 25 4.84 3.05 16.77
C GLU A 25 5.01 3.78 15.43
N PHE A 26 4.25 3.39 14.39
CA PHE A 26 4.27 4.01 13.05
C PHE A 26 5.68 4.23 12.51
N GLN A 27 6.58 3.27 12.69
CA GLN A 27 8.02 3.51 12.57
C GLN A 27 8.47 3.99 11.18
N ILE A 28 7.78 3.59 10.10
CA ILE A 28 8.04 4.11 8.74
C ILE A 28 7.67 5.59 8.63
N ALA A 29 6.50 5.98 9.15
CA ALA A 29 6.01 7.36 9.06
C ALA A 29 6.93 8.33 9.81
N PHE A 30 7.51 7.89 10.93
CA PHE A 30 8.48 8.67 11.71
C PHE A 30 9.95 8.50 11.27
N GLY A 31 10.23 7.65 10.27
CA GLY A 31 11.60 7.38 9.82
C GLY A 31 12.49 6.71 10.89
N ALA A 32 11.89 6.02 11.85
CA ALA A 32 12.58 5.37 12.97
C ALA A 32 12.87 3.89 12.70
N TRP A 33 12.27 3.29 11.66
CA TRP A 33 12.39 1.86 11.43
C TRP A 33 13.78 1.46 10.95
N HIS A 34 14.36 0.46 11.61
CA HIS A 34 15.63 -0.16 11.23
C HIS A 34 15.45 -1.67 11.05
N VAL A 35 15.93 -2.21 9.93
CA VAL A 35 15.92 -3.64 9.64
C VAL A 35 17.37 -4.10 9.48
N ARG A 36 17.83 -5.03 10.34
CA ARG A 36 19.21 -5.54 10.34
C ARG A 36 20.27 -4.42 10.37
N GLY A 37 20.01 -3.39 11.17
CA GLY A 37 20.89 -2.21 11.32
C GLY A 37 20.83 -1.21 10.17
N GLN A 38 19.99 -1.42 9.16
CA GLN A 38 19.79 -0.49 8.05
C GLN A 38 18.50 0.31 8.26
N ALA A 39 18.58 1.64 8.14
CA ALA A 39 17.41 2.51 8.20
C ALA A 39 16.51 2.27 6.98
N VAL A 40 15.20 2.11 7.21
CA VAL A 40 14.21 2.00 6.14
C VAL A 40 13.82 3.40 5.69
N ARG A 41 14.21 3.76 4.47
CA ARG A 41 14.08 5.12 3.92
C ARG A 41 13.36 5.10 2.56
N PRO A 42 12.02 5.22 2.53
CA PRO A 42 11.25 5.23 1.28
C PRO A 42 11.70 6.31 0.29
N GLN A 43 12.25 7.43 0.79
CA GLN A 43 12.79 8.49 -0.05
C GLN A 43 13.97 8.04 -0.92
N ASP A 44 14.66 6.94 -0.59
CA ASP A 44 15.78 6.41 -1.36
C ASP A 44 15.34 5.60 -2.59
N ILE A 45 14.04 5.34 -2.77
CA ILE A 45 13.50 4.70 -3.97
C ILE A 45 13.57 5.70 -5.13
N ARG A 46 14.30 5.35 -6.20
CA ARG A 46 14.53 6.23 -7.38
C ARG A 46 14.13 5.64 -8.73
N SER A 47 14.06 4.32 -8.85
CA SER A 47 14.10 3.64 -10.16
C SER A 47 12.94 2.67 -10.34
N THR A 48 11.72 3.14 -10.12
CA THR A 48 10.47 2.40 -10.34
C THR A 48 9.30 3.37 -10.40
N ALA A 49 8.19 2.99 -11.00
CA ALA A 49 6.95 3.74 -10.80
C ALA A 49 6.24 3.32 -9.50
N LEU A 50 5.39 4.21 -9.00
CA LEU A 50 4.56 4.05 -7.82
C LEU A 50 3.10 4.34 -8.20
N LEU A 51 2.24 3.33 -8.04
CA LEU A 51 0.79 3.45 -8.18
C LEU A 51 0.13 3.14 -6.84
N THR A 52 -0.72 4.05 -6.38
CA THR A 52 -1.59 3.83 -5.22
C THR A 52 -3.05 3.87 -5.67
N ILE A 53 -3.84 2.89 -5.20
CA ILE A 53 -5.25 2.73 -5.54
C ILE A 53 -6.02 2.61 -4.23
N GLU A 54 -6.95 3.52 -3.99
CA GLU A 54 -7.85 3.50 -2.84
C GLU A 54 -9.30 3.29 -3.29
N GLY A 55 -10.11 2.66 -2.44
CA GLY A 55 -11.56 2.63 -2.59
C GLY A 55 -12.18 3.72 -1.73
N GLU A 56 -13.11 4.50 -2.27
CA GLU A 56 -13.76 5.58 -1.52
C GLU A 56 -14.47 5.09 -0.25
N ARG A 57 -14.99 3.85 -0.30
CA ARG A 57 -15.73 3.20 0.78
C ARG A 57 -14.92 2.09 1.45
N ASP A 58 -13.60 2.15 1.35
CA ASP A 58 -12.72 1.29 2.13
C ASP A 58 -12.78 1.69 3.62
N ASP A 59 -13.29 0.78 4.44
CA ASP A 59 -13.44 0.91 5.88
C ASP A 59 -12.32 0.22 6.67
N ILE A 60 -11.38 -0.44 5.97
CA ILE A 60 -10.23 -1.14 6.55
C ILE A 60 -8.97 -0.28 6.45
N SER A 61 -8.68 0.27 5.27
CA SER A 61 -7.60 1.24 5.07
C SER A 61 -8.19 2.65 5.03
N GLY A 62 -7.74 3.52 5.94
CA GLY A 62 -8.30 4.86 6.04
C GLY A 62 -8.02 5.68 4.78
N ARG A 63 -8.98 6.52 4.36
CA ARG A 63 -8.81 7.47 3.24
C ARG A 63 -7.48 8.23 3.34
N GLY A 64 -6.69 8.19 2.28
CA GLY A 64 -5.39 8.85 2.16
C GLY A 64 -4.21 8.07 2.74
N GLN A 65 -4.42 6.98 3.50
CA GLN A 65 -3.30 6.20 4.06
C GLN A 65 -2.46 5.53 2.98
N THR A 66 -3.08 5.03 1.92
CA THR A 66 -2.35 4.43 0.79
C THR A 66 -1.67 5.53 -0.02
N HIS A 67 -2.36 6.66 -0.25
CA HIS A 67 -1.79 7.79 -0.97
C HIS A 67 -0.61 8.46 -0.25
N ALA A 68 -0.50 8.36 1.08
CA ALA A 68 0.64 8.87 1.85
C ALA A 68 1.99 8.28 1.41
N ALA A 69 2.01 7.12 0.74
CA ALA A 69 3.22 6.56 0.15
C ALA A 69 3.91 7.55 -0.84
N HIS A 70 3.15 8.42 -1.51
CA HIS A 70 3.70 9.42 -2.43
C HIS A 70 4.58 10.46 -1.72
N ASP A 71 4.21 10.83 -0.50
CA ASP A 71 4.96 11.80 0.32
C ASP A 71 6.20 11.17 0.97
N LEU A 72 6.16 9.85 1.21
CA LEU A 72 7.29 9.08 1.71
C LEU A 72 8.32 8.81 0.59
N CYS A 73 7.85 8.40 -0.59
CA CYS A 73 8.69 8.08 -1.75
C CYS A 73 9.10 9.33 -2.54
N ARG A 74 9.71 10.33 -1.87
CA ARG A 74 10.12 11.61 -2.48
C ARG A 74 11.16 11.48 -3.57
N GLY A 75 11.82 10.31 -3.67
CA GLY A 75 12.84 10.08 -4.66
C GLY A 75 12.37 9.73 -6.06
N LEU A 76 11.09 9.41 -6.20
CA LEU A 76 10.46 9.20 -7.48
C LEU A 76 10.02 10.54 -8.08
N SER A 77 10.20 10.69 -9.39
CA SER A 77 9.73 11.86 -10.10
C SER A 77 8.21 11.86 -10.22
N SER A 78 7.60 13.02 -10.46
CA SER A 78 6.14 13.12 -10.58
C SER A 78 5.56 12.29 -11.73
N ARG A 79 6.32 12.10 -12.82
CA ARG A 79 5.91 11.23 -13.95
C ARG A 79 5.85 9.75 -13.59
N ASP A 80 6.62 9.33 -12.57
CA ASP A 80 6.67 7.94 -12.12
C ASP A 80 5.62 7.66 -11.04
N LYS A 81 4.82 8.68 -10.65
CA LYS A 81 3.82 8.59 -9.59
C LYS A 81 2.41 8.68 -10.17
N ARG A 82 1.58 7.70 -9.82
CA ARG A 82 0.15 7.65 -10.19
C ARG A 82 -0.67 7.38 -8.93
N LEU A 83 -1.81 8.04 -8.80
CA LEU A 83 -2.73 7.83 -7.69
C LEU A 83 -4.16 7.81 -8.22
N VAL A 84 -4.98 6.91 -7.66
CA VAL A 84 -6.39 6.74 -8.03
C VAL A 84 -7.21 6.46 -6.78
N THR A 85 -8.35 7.12 -6.67
CA THR A 85 -9.42 6.74 -5.76
C THR A 85 -10.60 6.29 -6.61
N ILE A 86 -11.18 5.12 -6.31
CA ILE A 86 -12.32 4.56 -7.04
C ILE A 86 -13.58 4.83 -6.24
N ASP A 87 -14.54 5.53 -6.84
CA ASP A 87 -15.83 5.87 -6.23
C ASP A 87 -16.66 4.61 -5.95
N ASP A 88 -17.43 4.63 -4.86
CA ASP A 88 -18.29 3.51 -4.40
C ASP A 88 -17.56 2.14 -4.26
N CYS A 89 -16.23 2.15 -4.13
CA CYS A 89 -15.42 0.93 -4.03
C CYS A 89 -15.07 0.63 -2.56
N THR A 90 -15.39 -0.59 -2.11
CA THR A 90 -14.98 -1.10 -0.79
C THR A 90 -13.59 -1.73 -0.82
N HIS A 91 -13.05 -2.05 0.36
CA HIS A 91 -11.75 -2.73 0.48
C HIS A 91 -11.64 -3.98 -0.41
N TYR A 92 -12.67 -4.83 -0.39
CA TYR A 92 -12.62 -6.10 -1.12
C TYR A 92 -12.85 -5.93 -2.62
N ASP A 93 -13.56 -4.89 -3.05
CA ASP A 93 -13.78 -4.60 -4.47
C ASP A 93 -12.48 -4.24 -5.18
N LEU A 94 -11.49 -3.71 -4.45
CA LEU A 94 -10.14 -3.46 -4.94
C LEU A 94 -9.40 -4.73 -5.34
N PHE A 95 -9.82 -5.91 -4.89
CA PHE A 95 -9.09 -7.17 -5.10
C PHE A 95 -9.93 -8.25 -5.81
N ARG A 96 -11.24 -8.07 -5.97
CA ARG A 96 -12.13 -9.03 -6.63
C ARG A 96 -13.33 -8.35 -7.29
N GLY A 97 -14.07 -9.14 -8.08
CA GLY A 97 -15.34 -8.69 -8.64
C GLY A 97 -15.22 -7.76 -9.86
N PRO A 98 -16.30 -7.03 -10.20
CA PRO A 98 -16.33 -6.16 -11.38
C PRO A 98 -15.37 -4.96 -11.27
N VAL A 99 -15.27 -4.33 -10.09
CA VAL A 99 -14.38 -3.18 -9.86
C VAL A 99 -12.92 -3.56 -10.12
N TRP A 100 -12.46 -4.69 -9.58
CA TRP A 100 -11.13 -5.22 -9.92
C TRP A 100 -10.91 -5.36 -11.44
N ARG A 101 -11.84 -6.03 -12.15
CA ARG A 101 -11.66 -6.35 -13.58
C ARG A 101 -11.72 -5.12 -14.47
N ASN A 102 -12.58 -4.17 -14.15
CA ASN A 102 -12.91 -3.05 -15.02
C ASN A 102 -12.17 -1.76 -14.65
N GLU A 103 -11.76 -1.57 -13.40
CA GLU A 103 -11.12 -0.35 -12.92
C GLU A 103 -9.67 -0.59 -12.46
N VAL A 104 -9.43 -1.55 -11.57
CA VAL A 104 -8.12 -1.74 -10.93
C VAL A 104 -7.10 -2.38 -11.88
N PHE A 105 -7.43 -3.57 -12.40
CA PHE A 105 -6.53 -4.36 -13.24
C PHE A 105 -6.08 -3.61 -14.51
N PRO A 106 -6.96 -2.89 -15.24
CA PRO A 106 -6.54 -2.09 -16.39
C PRO A 106 -5.52 -1.01 -16.04
N ARG A 107 -5.63 -0.37 -14.87
CA ARG A 107 -4.68 0.67 -14.41
C ARG A 107 -3.30 0.11 -14.09
N ILE A 108 -3.25 -1.04 -13.42
CA ILE A 108 -2.00 -1.79 -13.19
C ILE A 108 -1.37 -2.18 -14.54
N SER A 109 -2.18 -2.74 -15.44
CA SER A 109 -1.72 -3.16 -16.77
C SER A 109 -1.20 -1.99 -17.61
N ALA A 110 -1.82 -0.82 -17.51
CA ALA A 110 -1.37 0.38 -18.22
C ALA A 110 -0.03 0.89 -17.68
N MET A 111 0.13 0.97 -16.36
CA MET A 111 1.40 1.37 -15.73
C MET A 111 2.56 0.45 -16.17
N LEU A 112 2.37 -0.87 -16.13
CA LEU A 112 3.39 -1.83 -16.55
C LEU A 112 3.75 -1.75 -18.04
N ARG A 113 2.86 -1.21 -18.89
CA ARG A 113 3.14 -0.98 -20.31
C ARG A 113 3.90 0.32 -20.53
N ASP A 114 3.57 1.36 -19.78
CA ASP A 114 4.21 2.68 -19.89
C ASP A 114 5.63 2.69 -19.29
N ASP A 115 5.91 1.80 -18.34
CA ASP A 115 7.22 1.66 -17.68
C ASP A 115 8.23 0.82 -18.49
N ARG A 116 7.85 0.31 -19.67
CA ARG A 116 8.75 -0.42 -20.60
C ARG A 116 9.29 0.50 -21.68
#